data_AF-A0A6C0GRR3-F1
#
_entry.id   AF-A0A6C0GRR3-F1
#
_cell.length_a   1.000
_cell.length_b   1.000
_cell.length_c   1.000
_cell.angle_alpha   90.00
_cell.angle_beta   90.00
_cell.angle_gamma   90.00
#
_symmetry.space_group_name_H-M   'P 1'
#
loop_
_entity.id
_entity.type
_entity.pdbx_description
1 polymer ?
#
loop_
_entity_poly.entity_id
_entity_poly.type
_entity_poly.pdbx_seq_one_letter_code
_entity_poly.pdbx_strand_id
1 'polypeptide(L)'
;MKINLEEIPFKQIEKLGINRQILEQTGNLDKLLNGERTGVIPDLKTTLDGVEKTFAAHLKLERNKEGKLQFKIEAPRIEDAIKIARQADITREKIPFSQIEKFGISKESLQQSGDLEKLLKGEKTGIIHNITFIISGQEKKASARLYLIVAPDHSLKFQMDFIKPGK
;
A
#
# COMPACT_ATOMS: atom_id res chain seq x y z
N MET A 1 23.66 10.65 5.03
CA MET A 1 23.88 11.13 6.41
C MET A 1 24.11 9.90 7.26
N LYS A 2 25.26 9.74 7.92
CA LYS A 2 25.49 8.55 8.73
C LYS A 2 24.92 8.76 10.13
N ILE A 3 24.02 7.90 10.55
CA ILE A 3 23.37 7.94 11.87
C ILE A 3 24.10 6.99 12.81
N ASN A 4 24.34 7.43 14.05
CA ASN A 4 24.88 6.57 15.09
C ASN A 4 23.75 5.72 15.69
N LEU A 5 24.01 4.41 15.84
CA LEU A 5 23.05 3.44 16.38
C LEU A 5 22.55 3.84 17.78
N GLU A 6 23.45 4.35 18.62
CA GLU A 6 23.14 4.75 20.00
C GLU A 6 22.22 5.99 20.07
N GLU A 7 22.10 6.77 18.99
CA GLU A 7 21.20 7.92 18.95
C GLU A 7 19.77 7.54 18.56
N ILE A 8 19.52 6.31 18.10
CA ILE A 8 18.21 5.91 17.59
C ILE A 8 17.23 5.67 18.75
N PRO A 9 16.09 6.38 18.79
CA PRO A 9 15.14 6.27 19.89
C PRO A 9 14.18 5.08 19.71
N PHE A 10 14.69 3.84 19.76
CA PHE A 10 13.90 2.62 19.48
C PHE A 10 12.60 2.51 20.29
N LYS A 11 12.57 3.04 21.52
CA LYS A 11 11.35 3.12 22.35
C LYS A 11 10.17 3.82 21.65
N GLN A 12 10.40 4.73 20.70
CA GLN A 12 9.33 5.40 19.97
C GLN A 12 8.53 4.47 19.06
N ILE A 13 9.13 3.39 18.58
CA ILE A 13 8.52 2.46 17.62
C ILE A 13 8.14 1.11 18.24
N GLU A 14 8.59 0.80 19.46
CA GLU A 14 8.17 -0.40 20.20
C GLU A 14 6.65 -0.43 20.40
N LYS A 15 6.03 0.73 20.67
CA LYS A 15 4.58 0.88 20.75
C LYS A 15 3.85 0.57 19.44
N LEU A 16 4.58 0.54 18.32
CA LEU A 16 4.06 0.18 17.00
C LEU A 16 4.29 -1.30 16.67
N GLY A 17 4.75 -2.12 17.63
CA GLY A 17 5.02 -3.54 17.43
C GLY A 17 6.33 -3.83 16.67
N ILE A 18 7.22 -2.85 16.51
CA ILE A 18 8.55 -3.04 15.89
C ILE A 18 9.64 -2.71 16.89
N ASN A 19 10.72 -3.49 16.88
CA ASN A 19 11.91 -3.26 17.69
C ASN A 19 13.19 -3.31 16.82
N ARG A 20 14.34 -3.06 17.45
CA ARG A 20 15.65 -3.10 16.78
C ARG A 20 15.91 -4.43 16.06
N GLN A 21 15.63 -5.56 16.70
CA GLN A 21 15.91 -6.88 16.14
C GLN A 21 15.12 -7.13 14.84
N ILE A 22 13.85 -6.73 14.79
CA ILE A 22 13.03 -6.84 13.57
C ILE A 22 13.62 -5.96 12.46
N LEU A 23 14.05 -4.74 12.79
CA LEU A 23 14.69 -3.85 11.81
C LEU A 23 16.01 -4.42 11.26
N GLU A 24 16.80 -5.08 12.11
CA GLU A 24 18.03 -5.78 11.70
C GLU A 24 17.72 -6.95 10.76
N GLN A 25 16.82 -7.84 11.17
CA GLN A 25 16.45 -9.04 10.40
C GLN A 25 15.86 -8.71 9.03
N THR A 26 15.21 -7.55 8.90
CA THR A 26 14.60 -7.09 7.64
C THR A 26 15.53 -6.22 6.79
N GLY A 27 16.78 -5.97 7.23
CA GLY A 27 17.72 -5.06 6.58
C GLY A 27 17.27 -3.60 6.60
N ASN A 28 16.26 -3.26 7.39
CA ASN A 28 15.74 -1.90 7.53
C ASN A 28 16.60 -1.06 8.47
N LEU A 29 17.31 -1.67 9.42
CA LEU A 29 18.24 -0.93 10.28
C LEU A 29 19.38 -0.30 9.47
N ASP A 30 19.97 -1.03 8.52
CA ASP A 30 21.05 -0.51 7.67
C ASP A 30 20.63 0.72 6.86
N LYS A 31 19.41 0.70 6.33
CA LYS A 31 18.82 1.86 5.64
C LYS A 31 18.73 3.06 6.56
N LEU A 32 18.20 2.87 7.77
CA LEU A 32 18.09 3.93 8.76
C LEU A 32 19.47 4.49 9.15
N LEU A 33 20.48 3.62 9.35
CA LEU A 33 21.85 4.04 9.66
C LEU A 33 22.50 4.85 8.52
N ASN A 34 22.10 4.61 7.27
CA ASN A 34 22.53 5.38 6.09
C ASN A 34 21.73 6.69 5.88
N GLY A 35 20.75 6.96 6.76
CA GLY A 35 19.85 8.12 6.66
C GLY A 35 18.75 7.96 5.61
N GLU A 36 18.53 6.74 5.13
CA GLU A 36 17.46 6.39 4.21
C GLU A 36 16.18 6.04 4.99
N ARG A 37 15.04 6.05 4.28
CA ARG A 37 13.80 5.48 4.81
C ARG A 37 13.82 3.95 4.68
N THR A 38 13.10 3.25 5.56
CA THR A 38 12.93 1.81 5.47
C THR A 38 12.20 1.39 4.18
N GLY A 39 12.19 0.09 3.89
CA GLY A 39 11.10 -0.49 3.09
C GLY A 39 9.74 -0.28 3.77
N VAL A 40 8.65 -0.63 3.07
CA VAL A 40 7.34 -0.66 3.73
C VAL A 40 7.36 -1.74 4.80
N ILE A 41 7.08 -1.36 6.04
CA ILE A 41 6.81 -2.26 7.15
C ILE A 41 5.30 -2.49 7.16
N PRO A 42 4.81 -3.70 6.88
CA PRO A 42 3.40 -3.92 6.62
C PRO A 42 2.55 -4.03 7.91
N ASP A 43 3.17 -4.39 9.04
CA ASP A 43 2.47 -4.86 10.24
C ASP A 43 2.62 -3.90 11.43
N LEU A 44 2.72 -2.58 11.21
CA LEU A 44 2.79 -1.64 12.33
C LEU A 44 1.45 -1.63 13.07
N LYS A 45 1.52 -1.65 14.39
CA LYS A 45 0.35 -1.71 15.26
C LYS A 45 0.04 -0.35 15.86
N THR A 46 -1.24 -0.07 16.09
CA THR A 46 -1.68 1.06 16.91
C THR A 46 -3.01 0.70 17.58
N THR A 47 -3.35 1.42 18.64
CA THR A 47 -4.67 1.32 19.27
C THR A 47 -5.44 2.59 18.96
N LEU A 48 -6.60 2.45 18.31
CA LEU A 48 -7.54 3.54 18.06
C LEU A 48 -8.90 3.15 18.65
N ASP A 49 -9.44 3.99 19.52
CA ASP A 49 -10.71 3.75 20.21
C ASP A 49 -10.79 2.38 20.92
N GLY A 50 -9.68 1.94 21.53
CA GLY A 50 -9.58 0.66 22.23
C GLY A 50 -9.47 -0.57 21.30
N VAL A 51 -9.42 -0.38 19.99
CA VAL A 51 -9.28 -1.46 18.99
C VAL A 51 -7.88 -1.44 18.40
N GLU A 52 -7.20 -2.60 18.41
CA GLU A 52 -5.92 -2.76 17.71
C GLU A 52 -6.14 -2.66 16.19
N LYS A 53 -5.34 -1.82 15.55
CA LYS A 53 -5.29 -1.63 14.10
C LYS A 53 -3.88 -1.92 13.62
N THR A 54 -3.78 -2.60 12.49
CA THR A 54 -2.53 -2.75 11.74
C THR A 54 -2.49 -1.76 10.59
N PHE A 55 -1.30 -1.28 10.26
CA PHE A 55 -1.08 -0.44 9.11
C PHE A 55 0.33 -0.61 8.52
N ALA A 56 0.43 -0.39 7.22
CA ALA A 56 1.70 -0.37 6.51
C ALA A 56 2.28 1.06 6.48
N ALA A 57 3.58 1.22 6.75
CA ALA A 57 4.28 2.51 6.59
C ALA A 57 5.79 2.36 6.37
N HIS A 58 6.42 3.44 5.91
CA HIS A 58 7.87 3.61 6.02
C HIS A 58 8.21 4.31 7.34
N LEU A 59 9.38 3.98 7.88
CA LEU A 59 10.02 4.74 8.94
C LEU A 59 11.22 5.50 8.37
N LYS A 60 11.39 6.75 8.80
CA LYS A 60 12.58 7.56 8.50
C LYS A 60 13.06 8.20 9.79
N LEU A 61 14.37 8.34 9.94
CA LEU A 61 14.96 9.13 11.01
C LEU A 61 15.18 10.56 10.54
N GLU A 62 14.76 11.51 11.36
CA GLU A 62 15.01 12.94 11.18
C GLU A 62 15.39 13.59 12.51
N ARG A 63 16.09 14.72 12.44
CA ARG A 63 16.36 15.54 13.62
C ARG A 63 15.22 16.52 13.83
N ASN A 64 14.69 16.57 15.04
CA ASN A 64 13.69 17.55 15.43
C ASN A 64 14.33 18.95 15.61
N LYS A 65 13.54 19.96 16.01
CA LYS A 65 14.04 21.33 16.23
C LYS A 65 15.12 21.45 17.32
N GLU A 66 15.21 20.47 18.21
CA GLU A 66 16.23 20.38 19.27
C GLU A 66 17.47 19.58 18.83
N GLY A 67 17.52 19.13 17.58
CA GLY A 67 18.62 18.31 17.05
C GLY A 67 18.58 16.83 17.44
N LYS A 68 17.56 16.38 18.19
CA LYS A 68 17.40 14.98 18.60
C LYS A 68 16.79 14.15 17.47
N LEU A 69 17.26 12.92 17.30
CA LEU A 69 16.65 11.98 16.35
C LEU A 69 15.25 11.58 16.82
N GLN A 70 14.35 11.49 15.84
CA GLN A 70 13.00 10.96 16.01
C GLN A 70 12.60 10.15 14.78
N PHE A 71 11.67 9.22 14.98
CA PHE A 71 11.03 8.53 13.88
C PHE A 71 9.92 9.38 13.28
N LYS A 72 9.98 9.55 11.96
CA LYS A 72 8.87 9.99 11.13
C LYS A 72 8.24 8.76 10.47
N ILE A 73 6.92 8.68 10.57
CA ILE A 73 6.11 7.64 9.93
C ILE A 73 5.56 8.22 8.63
N GLU A 74 5.83 7.57 7.51
CA GLU A 74 5.37 8.00 6.19
C GLU A 74 4.48 6.92 5.56
N ALA A 75 3.27 7.31 5.16
CA ALA A 75 2.37 6.39 4.46
C ALA A 75 3.03 5.86 3.16
N PRO A 76 2.79 4.60 2.78
CA PRO A 76 3.25 4.06 1.52
C PRO A 76 2.69 4.86 0.35
N ARG A 77 3.48 5.03 -0.70
CA ARG A 77 2.95 5.57 -1.96
C ARG A 77 2.21 4.48 -2.71
N ILE A 78 1.46 4.88 -3.73
CA ILE A 78 0.70 3.96 -4.56
C ILE A 78 1.63 2.97 -5.28
N GLU A 79 2.83 3.40 -5.67
CA GLU A 79 3.86 2.55 -6.27
C GLU A 79 4.39 1.50 -5.29
N ASP A 80 4.50 1.85 -4.01
CA ASP A 80 4.91 0.92 -2.96
C ASP A 80 3.82 -0.15 -2.77
N ALA A 81 2.55 0.25 -2.74
CA ALA A 81 1.42 -0.67 -2.63
C ALA A 81 1.29 -1.63 -3.84
N ILE A 82 1.60 -1.14 -5.05
CA ILE A 82 1.69 -1.99 -6.25
C ILE A 82 2.84 -2.98 -6.15
N LYS A 83 4.02 -2.54 -5.68
CA LYS A 83 5.19 -3.42 -5.52
C LYS A 83 4.89 -4.53 -4.51
N ILE A 84 4.21 -4.22 -3.41
CA ILE A 84 3.77 -5.20 -2.42
C ILE A 84 2.80 -6.19 -3.07
N ALA A 85 1.81 -5.71 -3.83
CA ALA A 85 0.87 -6.59 -4.54
C ALA A 85 1.56 -7.56 -5.50
N ARG A 86 2.61 -7.13 -6.23
CA ARG A 86 3.42 -8.01 -7.10
C ARG A 86 4.19 -9.10 -6.35
N GLN A 87 4.50 -8.85 -5.08
CA GLN A 87 5.21 -9.79 -4.23
C GLN A 87 4.25 -10.63 -3.38
N ALA A 88 2.98 -10.26 -3.34
CA ALA A 88 1.96 -10.97 -2.60
C ALA A 88 1.54 -12.23 -3.37
N ASP A 89 1.25 -13.28 -2.61
CA ASP A 89 0.57 -14.47 -3.13
C ASP A 89 -0.92 -14.14 -3.38
N ILE A 90 -1.20 -13.51 -4.52
CA ILE A 90 -2.56 -13.17 -4.94
C ILE A 90 -3.20 -14.40 -5.57
N THR A 91 -4.25 -14.89 -4.92
CA THR A 91 -5.10 -15.97 -5.45
C THR A 91 -6.45 -15.40 -5.87
N ARG A 92 -7.18 -16.12 -6.73
CA ARG A 92 -8.49 -15.69 -7.24
C ARG A 92 -9.49 -15.48 -6.12
N GLU A 93 -9.38 -16.24 -5.03
CA GLU A 93 -10.26 -16.19 -3.86
C GLU A 93 -10.03 -14.93 -3.02
N LYS A 94 -8.83 -14.37 -3.05
CA LYS A 94 -8.48 -13.14 -2.30
C LYS A 94 -8.92 -11.87 -3.04
N ILE A 95 -9.25 -11.94 -4.33
CA ILE A 95 -9.63 -10.77 -5.12
C ILE A 95 -11.06 -10.31 -4.76
N PRO A 96 -11.27 -9.04 -4.37
CA PRO A 96 -12.58 -8.54 -3.98
C PRO A 96 -13.41 -8.10 -5.20
N PHE A 97 -13.85 -9.04 -6.04
CA PHE A 97 -14.59 -8.74 -7.28
C PHE A 97 -15.83 -7.86 -7.06
N SER A 98 -16.50 -7.99 -5.92
CA SER A 98 -17.65 -7.15 -5.55
C SER A 98 -17.33 -5.64 -5.52
N GLN A 99 -16.06 -5.24 -5.34
CA GLN A 99 -15.66 -3.83 -5.41
C GLN A 99 -15.76 -3.25 -6.82
N ILE A 100 -15.61 -4.08 -7.86
CA ILE A 100 -15.60 -3.62 -9.27
C ILE A 100 -16.91 -3.93 -10.02
N GLU A 101 -17.69 -4.90 -9.54
CA GLU A 101 -19.01 -5.21 -10.06
C GLU A 101 -19.95 -4.01 -10.00
N LYS A 102 -19.90 -3.24 -8.90
CA LYS A 102 -20.66 -1.98 -8.75
C LYS A 102 -20.32 -0.91 -9.79
N PHE A 103 -19.22 -1.10 -10.51
CA PHE A 103 -18.77 -0.22 -11.58
C PHE A 103 -18.99 -0.79 -12.99
N GLY A 104 -19.66 -1.94 -13.10
CA GLY A 104 -19.96 -2.60 -14.37
C GLY A 104 -18.84 -3.51 -14.90
N ILE A 105 -17.86 -3.86 -14.05
CA ILE A 105 -16.78 -4.79 -14.43
C ILE A 105 -16.98 -6.10 -13.69
N SER A 106 -17.22 -7.18 -14.44
CA SER A 106 -17.39 -8.52 -13.87
C SER A 106 -16.10 -9.33 -13.92
N LYS A 107 -16.01 -10.37 -13.07
CA LYS A 107 -14.93 -11.35 -13.09
C LYS A 107 -14.79 -12.01 -14.47
N GLU A 108 -15.90 -12.36 -15.10
CA GLU A 108 -15.95 -13.00 -16.42
C GLU A 108 -15.33 -12.09 -17.48
N SER A 109 -15.66 -10.79 -17.44
CA SER A 109 -15.09 -9.81 -18.38
C SER A 109 -13.57 -9.70 -18.26
N LEU A 110 -13.03 -9.72 -17.03
CA LEU A 110 -11.58 -9.73 -16.77
C LEU A 110 -10.92 -11.03 -17.22
N GLN A 111 -11.61 -12.15 -17.07
CA GLN A 111 -11.08 -13.44 -17.51
C GLN A 111 -11.04 -13.52 -19.04
N GLN A 112 -12.08 -13.08 -19.73
CA GLN A 112 -12.17 -13.07 -21.19
C GLN A 112 -11.13 -12.15 -21.83
N SER A 113 -10.81 -11.00 -21.21
CA SER A 113 -9.76 -10.10 -21.71
C SER A 113 -8.34 -10.55 -21.38
N GLY A 114 -8.17 -11.56 -20.52
CA GLY A 114 -6.87 -11.97 -19.98
C GLY A 114 -6.33 -11.04 -18.87
N ASP A 115 -7.11 -10.04 -18.44
CA ASP A 115 -6.70 -9.11 -17.38
C ASP A 115 -6.71 -9.75 -15.98
N LEU A 116 -7.52 -10.78 -15.76
CA LEU A 116 -7.49 -11.53 -14.50
C LEU A 116 -6.09 -12.11 -14.24
N GLU A 117 -5.44 -12.66 -15.26
CA GLU A 117 -4.09 -13.23 -15.13
C GLU A 117 -3.02 -12.17 -14.85
N LYS A 118 -3.23 -10.94 -15.32
CA LYS A 118 -2.36 -9.81 -14.97
C LYS A 118 -2.54 -9.41 -13.50
N LEU A 119 -3.78 -9.30 -13.05
CA LEU A 119 -4.09 -8.95 -11.66
C LEU A 119 -3.53 -9.99 -10.68
N LEU A 120 -3.60 -11.28 -11.01
CA LEU A 120 -2.99 -12.37 -10.21
C LEU A 120 -1.46 -12.26 -10.12
N LYS A 121 -0.81 -11.61 -11.08
CA LYS A 121 0.63 -11.29 -11.05
C LYS A 121 0.94 -9.94 -10.39
N GLY A 122 -0.05 -9.28 -9.81
CA GLY A 122 0.08 -7.92 -9.28
C GLY A 122 0.33 -6.87 -10.37
N GLU A 123 -0.02 -7.17 -11.62
CA GLU A 123 0.10 -6.26 -12.74
C GLU A 123 -1.20 -5.46 -12.95
N LYS A 124 -1.06 -4.34 -13.65
CA LYS A 124 -2.17 -3.50 -14.08
C LYS A 124 -2.86 -4.11 -15.30
N THR A 125 -4.16 -3.92 -15.43
CA THR A 125 -4.92 -4.38 -16.61
C THR A 125 -4.34 -3.77 -17.89
N GLY A 126 -4.31 -4.57 -18.95
CA GLY A 126 -3.83 -4.16 -20.27
C GLY A 126 -4.83 -3.24 -20.96
N ILE A 127 -6.12 -3.59 -20.88
CA ILE A 127 -7.19 -2.83 -21.52
C ILE A 127 -7.72 -1.73 -20.60
N ILE A 128 -8.35 -0.76 -21.24
CA ILE A 128 -9.10 0.29 -20.57
C ILE A 128 -10.53 -0.22 -20.39
N HIS A 129 -11.00 -0.27 -19.15
CA HIS A 129 -12.37 -0.64 -18.81
C HIS A 129 -13.25 0.60 -18.76
N ASN A 130 -14.48 0.48 -19.26
CA ASN A 130 -15.52 1.47 -19.05
C ASN A 130 -16.12 1.25 -17.66
N ILE A 131 -16.21 2.32 -16.89
CA ILE A 131 -16.63 2.34 -15.50
C ILE A 131 -17.84 3.24 -15.40
N THR A 132 -18.89 2.71 -14.77
CA THR A 132 -20.11 3.46 -14.49
C THR A 132 -20.21 3.75 -13.00
N PHE A 133 -20.51 4.99 -12.62
CA PHE A 133 -20.73 5.38 -11.22
C PHE A 133 -21.91 6.34 -11.08
N ILE A 134 -22.59 6.26 -9.95
CA ILE A 134 -23.69 7.17 -9.61
C ILE A 134 -23.14 8.29 -8.74
N ILE A 135 -23.22 9.52 -9.22
CA ILE A 135 -22.89 10.74 -8.46
C ILE A 135 -24.14 11.61 -8.38
N SER A 136 -24.60 11.87 -7.16
CA SER A 136 -25.80 12.68 -6.91
C SER A 136 -27.02 12.19 -7.69
N GLY A 137 -27.22 10.86 -7.75
CA GLY A 137 -28.32 10.22 -8.48
C GLY A 137 -28.16 10.20 -10.00
N GLN A 138 -27.09 10.76 -10.56
CA GLN A 138 -26.80 10.72 -12.00
C GLN A 138 -25.77 9.66 -12.34
N GLU A 139 -26.05 8.87 -13.37
CA GLU A 139 -25.07 7.99 -13.98
C GLU A 139 -23.97 8.82 -14.67
N LYS A 140 -22.72 8.49 -14.37
CA LYS A 140 -21.52 9.02 -15.01
C LYS A 140 -20.68 7.86 -15.51
N LYS A 141 -20.01 8.08 -16.64
CA LYS A 141 -19.10 7.12 -17.25
C LYS A 141 -17.68 7.67 -17.22
N ALA A 142 -16.73 6.80 -16.94
CA ALA A 142 -15.32 7.07 -17.14
C ALA A 142 -14.63 5.83 -17.71
N SER A 143 -13.36 5.99 -18.00
CA SER A 143 -12.50 4.92 -18.48
C SER A 143 -11.33 4.80 -17.52
N ALA A 144 -10.97 3.58 -17.12
CA ALA A 144 -9.85 3.36 -16.22
C ALA A 144 -9.14 2.04 -16.52
N ARG A 145 -7.87 1.97 -16.14
CA ARG A 145 -7.20 0.69 -15.93
C ARG A 145 -7.25 0.33 -14.46
N LEU A 146 -7.29 -0.97 -14.16
CA LEU A 146 -7.37 -1.47 -12.80
C LEU A 146 -6.03 -2.07 -12.37
N TYR A 147 -5.77 -2.04 -11.07
CA TYR A 147 -4.71 -2.83 -10.46
C TYR A 147 -5.11 -3.15 -9.01
N LEU A 148 -4.48 -4.18 -8.47
CA LEU A 148 -4.64 -4.53 -7.07
C LEU A 148 -3.58 -3.81 -6.23
N ILE A 149 -4.00 -3.36 -5.06
CA ILE A 149 -3.12 -2.89 -4.00
C ILE A 149 -3.38 -3.73 -2.76
N VAL A 150 -2.34 -3.91 -1.95
CA VAL A 150 -2.49 -4.41 -0.58
C VAL A 150 -2.67 -3.21 0.33
N ALA A 151 -3.84 -3.12 0.95
CA ALA A 151 -4.14 -2.06 1.90
C ALA A 151 -3.38 -2.27 3.22
N PRO A 152 -3.29 -1.24 4.09
CA PRO A 152 -2.62 -1.34 5.38
C PRO A 152 -3.13 -2.46 6.30
N ASP A 153 -4.38 -2.89 6.10
CA ASP A 153 -5.04 -4.00 6.82
C ASP A 153 -4.81 -5.37 6.15
N HIS A 154 -3.84 -5.47 5.22
CA HIS A 154 -3.54 -6.65 4.39
C HIS A 154 -4.62 -7.09 3.42
N SER A 155 -5.76 -6.40 3.35
CA SER A 155 -6.78 -6.72 2.37
C SER A 155 -6.35 -6.29 0.97
N LEU A 156 -6.66 -7.09 -0.05
CA LEU A 156 -6.56 -6.65 -1.43
C LEU A 156 -7.69 -5.66 -1.72
N LYS A 157 -7.36 -4.59 -2.45
CA LYS A 157 -8.34 -3.61 -2.95
C LYS A 157 -8.07 -3.30 -4.41
N PHE A 158 -9.14 -3.04 -5.15
CA PHE A 158 -9.01 -2.48 -6.49
C PHE A 158 -8.70 -0.99 -6.39
N GLN A 159 -7.73 -0.56 -7.17
CA GLN A 159 -7.44 0.84 -7.42
C GLN A 159 -7.65 1.13 -8.91
N MET A 160 -8.29 2.25 -9.18
CA MET A 160 -8.59 2.71 -10.53
C MET A 160 -7.60 3.80 -10.92
N ASP A 161 -6.95 3.62 -12.07
CA ASP A 161 -6.22 4.67 -12.75
C ASP A 161 -7.07 5.23 -13.88
N PHE A 162 -7.75 6.33 -13.59
CA PHE A 162 -8.67 6.98 -14.52
C PHE A 162 -7.92 7.60 -15.71
N ILE A 163 -8.38 7.26 -16.90
CA ILE A 163 -7.90 7.84 -18.14
C ILE A 163 -8.61 9.17 -18.34
N LYS A 164 -7.85 10.25 -18.41
CA LYS A 164 -8.41 11.57 -18.76
C LYS A 164 -8.99 11.47 -20.18
N PRO A 165 -10.23 11.94 -20.41
CA PRO A 165 -10.73 12.09 -21.78
C PRO A 165 -9.76 13.00 -22.53
N GLY A 166 -9.35 12.56 -23.72
CA GLY A 166 -8.55 13.40 -24.63
C GLY A 166 -9.28 14.71 -24.87
N LYS A 167 -8.56 15.83 -24.76
CA LYS A 167 -9.07 17.13 -25.18
C LYS A 167 -9.27 17.14 -26.69
#